data_AF-A0A6N3GG95-F1
#
_entry.id   AF-A0A6N3GG95-F1
#
_cell.length_a   1.000
_cell.length_b   1.000
_cell.length_c   1.000
_cell.angle_alpha   90.00
_cell.angle_beta   90.00
_cell.angle_gamma   90.00
#
_symmetry.space_group_name_H-M   'P 1'
#
loop_
_entity.id
_entity.type
_entity.pdbx_description
1 polymer ?
#
loop_
_entity_poly.entity_id
_entity_poly.type
_entity_poly.pdbx_seq_one_letter_code
_entity_poly.pdbx_strand_id
1 'polypeptide(L)'
;MRDYLKHYRVKICVLSPVYIGSGEKIGKKEHIYMPWNHHVIIPNVEKMYMDLQKKGLGKEFADYMMDGRPKEPSLSQWLGQHKMQREDYERWKLYEMDAGEAFVSQTARPKEIEAFVKDAYGMPYVPGSTLKGMFRTALIADEIQKCPEKYERTGREIQSASAERASRKQCLARETKRLEQQIFYTLNRDEKKPANAVNDNLSGLHVGDSQPVSVDQLTLSQKIDVTLDGTEKPLNVLRETLIPGTEICFDVSIDTTICPYQMEDIIEALNIFQNICNRYFYARFHWEAKEKNTVWLGGGCGFLSKTVLYPLLGSNAVKVVDNVFKNTLGKNYVVHKHTKDLQLKLAPHVCKCTKYQGKLYHMGMGRIEFEEI
;
A
#
# COMPACT_ATOMS: atom_id res chain seq x y z
N MET A 1 26.05 -32.55 -5.37
CA MET A 1 26.00 -31.11 -5.72
C MET A 1 25.16 -30.45 -4.65
N ARG A 2 25.66 -29.40 -3.98
CA ARG A 2 24.79 -28.63 -3.07
C ARG A 2 23.84 -27.84 -3.96
N ASP A 3 22.55 -27.95 -3.70
CA ASP A 3 21.59 -27.10 -4.37
C ASP A 3 21.75 -25.69 -3.82
N TYR A 4 22.47 -24.85 -4.58
CA TYR A 4 22.81 -23.51 -4.14
C TYR A 4 21.63 -22.55 -4.32
N LEU A 5 20.65 -22.92 -5.15
CA LEU A 5 19.44 -22.18 -5.42
C LEU A 5 18.29 -22.87 -4.70
N LYS A 6 17.80 -22.25 -3.63
CA LYS A 6 16.64 -22.76 -2.90
C LYS A 6 15.36 -22.13 -3.42
N HIS A 7 14.30 -22.92 -3.53
CA HIS A 7 13.00 -22.48 -4.01
C HIS A 7 11.95 -22.62 -2.93
N TYR A 8 11.07 -21.63 -2.84
CA TYR A 8 10.00 -21.60 -1.86
C TYR A 8 8.69 -21.16 -2.51
N ARG A 9 7.60 -21.79 -2.11
CA ARG A 9 6.26 -21.27 -2.33
C ARG A 9 5.83 -20.50 -1.10
N VAL A 10 5.44 -19.24 -1.31
CA VAL A 10 5.04 -18.33 -0.23
C VAL A 10 3.58 -17.95 -0.40
N LYS A 11 2.86 -17.91 0.72
CA LYS A 11 1.46 -17.54 0.79
C LYS A 11 1.26 -16.42 1.80
N ILE A 12 0.50 -15.40 1.43
CA ILE A 12 0.01 -14.38 2.35
C ILE A 12 -1.52 -14.44 2.37
N CYS A 13 -2.08 -14.83 3.52
CA CYS A 13 -3.51 -14.73 3.77
C CYS A 13 -3.86 -13.32 4.23
N VAL A 14 -4.72 -12.63 3.48
CA VAL A 14 -5.15 -11.25 3.77
C VAL A 14 -6.00 -11.24 5.05
N LEU A 15 -5.59 -10.48 6.06
CA LEU A 15 -6.30 -10.37 7.35
C LEU A 15 -7.14 -9.10 7.44
N SER A 16 -6.81 -8.09 6.63
CA SER A 16 -7.55 -6.83 6.54
C SER A 16 -7.46 -6.26 5.13
N PRO A 17 -8.33 -5.32 4.72
CA PRO A 17 -8.31 -4.83 3.34
C PRO A 17 -6.95 -4.30 2.89
N VAL A 18 -6.42 -4.88 1.80
CA VAL A 18 -5.10 -4.55 1.23
C VAL A 18 -5.27 -3.76 -0.07
N TYR A 19 -4.63 -2.59 -0.15
CA TYR A 19 -4.61 -1.77 -1.36
C TYR A 19 -3.20 -1.73 -1.95
N ILE A 20 -3.03 -2.12 -3.21
CA ILE A 20 -1.78 -1.92 -3.96
C ILE A 20 -2.12 -1.12 -5.21
N GLY A 21 -1.69 0.13 -5.24
CA GLY A 21 -2.11 1.07 -6.29
C GLY A 21 -1.41 0.87 -7.61
N SER A 22 -2.17 0.96 -8.71
CA SER A 22 -1.63 1.07 -10.08
C SER A 22 -1.09 2.48 -10.38
N GLY A 23 -1.53 3.48 -9.60
CA GLY A 23 -1.33 4.91 -9.91
C GLY A 23 -2.46 5.50 -10.74
N GLU A 24 -3.35 4.67 -11.27
CA GLU A 24 -4.56 5.10 -11.97
C GLU A 24 -5.69 5.44 -10.99
N LYS A 25 -6.61 6.28 -11.47
CA LYS A 25 -7.80 6.67 -10.73
C LYS A 25 -9.01 6.53 -11.63
N ILE A 26 -10.08 5.97 -11.07
CA ILE A 26 -11.37 5.82 -11.71
C ILE A 26 -12.26 6.95 -11.22
N GLY A 27 -12.62 7.85 -12.12
CA GLY A 27 -13.45 9.01 -11.87
C GLY A 27 -14.95 8.69 -11.84
N LYS A 28 -15.75 9.70 -11.46
CA LYS A 28 -17.23 9.61 -11.40
C LYS A 28 -17.92 9.29 -12.73
N LYS A 29 -17.22 9.46 -13.86
CA LYS A 29 -17.72 9.17 -15.22
C LYS A 29 -17.25 7.81 -15.75
N GLU A 30 -16.49 7.07 -14.96
CA GLU A 30 -15.81 5.83 -15.38
C GLU A 30 -16.30 4.60 -14.60
N HIS A 31 -17.25 4.77 -13.69
CA HIS A 31 -17.86 3.68 -12.93
C HIS A 31 -19.38 3.85 -12.84
N ILE A 32 -20.08 2.72 -12.70
CA ILE A 32 -21.52 2.66 -12.55
C ILE A 32 -21.84 2.13 -11.15
N TYR A 33 -22.29 3.00 -10.24
CA TYR A 33 -22.84 2.58 -8.95
C TYR A 33 -24.29 2.12 -9.11
N MET A 34 -24.59 0.92 -8.61
CA MET A 34 -25.90 0.29 -8.61
C MET A 34 -26.47 0.26 -7.18
N PRO A 35 -27.41 1.17 -6.84
CA PRO A 35 -27.90 1.27 -5.47
C PRO A 35 -28.70 0.06 -4.98
N TRP A 36 -29.34 -0.69 -5.88
CA TRP A 36 -30.26 -1.79 -5.52
C TRP A 36 -29.55 -3.05 -5.00
N ASN A 37 -28.31 -3.29 -5.42
CA ASN A 37 -27.49 -4.40 -4.93
C ASN A 37 -26.20 -3.91 -4.24
N HIS A 38 -26.00 -2.60 -4.11
CA HIS A 38 -24.82 -2.00 -3.49
C HIS A 38 -23.48 -2.40 -4.15
N HIS A 39 -23.46 -2.47 -5.47
CA HIS A 39 -22.26 -2.82 -6.25
C HIS A 39 -21.80 -1.65 -7.12
N VAL A 40 -20.52 -1.67 -7.48
CA VAL A 40 -19.94 -0.79 -8.50
C VAL A 40 -19.45 -1.64 -9.66
N ILE A 41 -19.92 -1.31 -10.86
CA ILE A 41 -19.43 -1.86 -12.12
C ILE A 41 -18.38 -0.91 -12.70
N ILE A 42 -17.26 -1.49 -13.13
CA ILE A 42 -16.34 -0.85 -14.06
C ILE A 42 -16.69 -1.36 -15.46
N PRO A 43 -17.18 -0.50 -16.37
CA PRO A 43 -17.61 -0.93 -17.69
C PRO A 43 -16.44 -1.06 -18.66
N ASN A 44 -16.58 -1.95 -19.63
CA ASN A 44 -15.83 -1.91 -20.87
C ASN A 44 -16.37 -0.74 -21.71
N VAL A 45 -15.60 0.36 -21.75
CA VAL A 45 -16.01 1.61 -22.38
C VAL A 45 -16.28 1.45 -23.87
N GLU A 46 -15.52 0.61 -24.58
CA GLU A 46 -15.71 0.37 -26.01
C GLU A 46 -17.06 -0.31 -26.29
N LYS A 47 -17.36 -1.40 -25.57
CA LYS A 47 -18.66 -2.09 -25.68
C LYS A 47 -19.82 -1.18 -25.33
N MET A 48 -19.69 -0.42 -24.24
CA MET A 48 -20.71 0.54 -23.80
C MET A 48 -20.93 1.61 -24.88
N TYR A 49 -19.86 2.19 -25.42
CA TYR A 49 -19.96 3.25 -26.42
C TYR A 49 -20.60 2.76 -27.73
N MET A 50 -20.22 1.57 -28.21
CA MET A 50 -20.84 0.97 -29.41
C MET A 50 -22.35 0.76 -29.24
N ASP A 51 -22.80 0.31 -28.07
CA ASP A 51 -24.23 0.13 -27.81
C ASP A 51 -24.96 1.48 -27.68
N LEU A 52 -24.34 2.48 -27.05
CA LEU A 52 -24.89 3.85 -27.00
C LEU A 52 -25.00 4.45 -28.41
N GLN A 53 -24.02 4.21 -29.30
CA GLN A 53 -24.09 4.62 -30.69
C GLN A 53 -25.28 3.99 -31.43
N LYS A 54 -25.53 2.68 -31.26
CA LYS A 54 -26.69 1.99 -31.84
C LYS A 54 -28.02 2.56 -31.34
N LYS A 55 -28.05 3.08 -30.11
CA LYS A 55 -29.21 3.77 -29.52
C LYS A 55 -29.32 5.26 -29.92
N GLY A 56 -28.45 5.76 -30.79
CA GLY A 56 -28.44 7.16 -31.23
C GLY A 56 -27.84 8.16 -30.22
N LEU A 57 -27.25 7.67 -29.13
CA LEU A 57 -26.73 8.50 -28.03
C LEU A 57 -25.23 8.79 -28.11
N GLY A 58 -24.54 8.34 -29.17
CA GLY A 58 -23.08 8.42 -29.28
C GLY A 58 -22.51 9.83 -29.15
N LYS A 59 -23.09 10.81 -29.88
CA LYS A 59 -22.63 12.21 -29.83
C LYS A 59 -22.87 12.83 -28.45
N GLU A 60 -24.06 12.64 -27.90
CA GLU A 60 -24.40 13.18 -26.58
C GLU A 60 -23.53 12.59 -25.47
N PHE A 61 -23.23 11.29 -25.54
CA PHE A 61 -22.30 10.66 -24.62
C PHE A 61 -20.88 11.22 -24.76
N ALA A 62 -20.39 11.43 -25.99
CA ALA A 62 -19.08 12.03 -26.21
C ALA A 62 -19.00 13.46 -25.66
N ASP A 63 -20.02 14.28 -25.91
CA ASP A 63 -20.13 15.63 -25.37
C ASP A 63 -20.17 15.61 -23.83
N TYR A 64 -20.94 14.68 -23.24
CA TYR A 64 -20.97 14.45 -21.80
C TYR A 64 -19.58 14.08 -21.24
N MET A 65 -18.84 13.16 -21.87
CA MET A 65 -17.51 12.75 -21.39
C MET A 65 -16.49 13.88 -21.45
N MET A 66 -16.57 14.73 -22.49
CA MET A 66 -15.68 15.89 -22.67
C MET A 66 -16.02 17.07 -21.75
N ASP A 67 -17.20 17.07 -21.13
CA ASP A 67 -17.61 18.15 -20.24
C ASP A 67 -16.91 18.08 -18.86
N GLY A 68 -15.96 18.98 -18.65
CA GLY A 68 -15.18 19.09 -17.41
C GLY A 68 -15.86 19.85 -16.26
N ARG A 69 -17.11 20.28 -16.40
CA ARG A 69 -17.74 21.13 -15.37
C ARG A 69 -17.98 20.35 -14.06
N PRO A 70 -17.76 20.98 -12.87
CA PRO A 70 -17.83 20.26 -11.59
C PRO A 70 -19.19 19.64 -11.26
N LYS A 71 -20.28 20.25 -11.76
CA LYS A 71 -21.67 19.89 -11.46
C LYS A 71 -22.24 18.78 -12.35
N GLU A 72 -21.47 18.25 -13.29
CA GLU A 72 -21.97 17.22 -14.20
C GLU A 72 -22.38 15.93 -13.46
N PRO A 73 -23.44 15.25 -13.91
CA PRO A 73 -23.91 14.01 -13.32
C PRO A 73 -22.82 12.91 -13.36
N SER A 74 -22.87 11.96 -12.43
CA SER A 74 -22.06 10.73 -12.55
C SER A 74 -22.53 9.87 -13.73
N LEU A 75 -21.72 8.91 -14.15
CA LEU A 75 -22.09 8.02 -15.26
C LEU A 75 -23.41 7.30 -14.96
N SER A 76 -23.61 6.80 -13.74
CA SER A 76 -24.85 6.14 -13.31
C SER A 76 -26.07 7.06 -13.40
N GLN A 77 -25.91 8.34 -13.05
CA GLN A 77 -26.99 9.32 -13.15
C GLN A 77 -27.33 9.63 -14.61
N TRP A 78 -26.32 9.83 -15.46
CA TRP A 78 -26.52 10.09 -16.88
C TRP A 78 -27.19 8.91 -17.59
N LEU A 79 -26.74 7.67 -17.32
CA LEU A 79 -27.35 6.46 -17.87
C LEU A 79 -28.80 6.28 -17.39
N GLY A 80 -29.08 6.61 -16.13
CA GLY A 80 -30.43 6.60 -15.57
C GLY A 80 -31.38 7.60 -16.24
N GLN A 81 -30.90 8.81 -16.58
CA GLN A 81 -31.68 9.80 -17.35
C GLN A 81 -32.07 9.28 -18.74
N HIS A 82 -31.22 8.45 -19.32
CA HIS A 82 -31.43 7.79 -20.61
C HIS A 82 -32.17 6.45 -20.51
N LYS A 83 -32.70 6.10 -19.32
CA LYS A 83 -33.50 4.89 -19.06
C LYS A 83 -32.75 3.58 -19.37
N MET A 84 -31.42 3.57 -19.22
CA MET A 84 -30.64 2.33 -19.33
C MET A 84 -31.02 1.35 -18.23
N GLN A 85 -31.10 0.08 -18.58
CA GLN A 85 -31.58 -0.99 -17.72
C GLN A 85 -30.42 -1.84 -17.17
N ARG A 86 -30.73 -2.69 -16.19
CA ARG A 86 -29.74 -3.59 -15.58
C ARG A 86 -29.03 -4.46 -16.62
N GLU A 87 -29.78 -4.97 -17.59
CA GLU A 87 -29.26 -5.84 -18.65
C GLU A 87 -28.24 -5.11 -19.53
N ASP A 88 -28.35 -3.78 -19.67
CA ASP A 88 -27.35 -2.98 -20.36
C ASP A 88 -26.03 -2.98 -19.57
N TYR A 89 -26.10 -2.71 -18.27
CA TYR A 89 -24.92 -2.64 -17.39
C TYR A 89 -24.18 -3.98 -17.31
N GLU A 90 -24.90 -5.10 -17.20
CA GLU A 90 -24.31 -6.44 -17.18
C GLU A 90 -23.58 -6.77 -18.49
N ARG A 91 -24.13 -6.37 -19.65
CA ARG A 91 -23.45 -6.58 -20.95
C ARG A 91 -22.17 -5.77 -21.09
N TRP A 92 -22.12 -4.60 -20.46
CA TRP A 92 -20.95 -3.72 -20.50
C TRP A 92 -19.95 -4.00 -19.39
N LYS A 93 -20.28 -4.84 -18.40
CA LYS A 93 -19.43 -5.13 -17.24
C LYS A 93 -18.07 -5.66 -17.69
N LEU A 94 -17.01 -4.95 -17.32
CA LEU A 94 -15.64 -5.47 -17.39
C LEU A 94 -15.36 -6.28 -16.11
N TYR A 95 -15.66 -5.68 -14.96
CA TYR A 95 -15.72 -6.34 -13.66
C TYR A 95 -16.66 -5.54 -12.74
N GLU A 96 -17.05 -6.16 -11.64
CA GLU A 96 -17.80 -5.51 -10.57
C GLU A 96 -17.14 -5.79 -9.23
N MET A 97 -17.51 -4.99 -8.25
CA MET A 97 -17.12 -5.19 -6.87
C MET A 97 -18.21 -4.70 -5.94
N ASP A 98 -18.21 -5.26 -4.73
CA ASP A 98 -18.99 -4.74 -3.62
C ASP A 98 -18.59 -3.29 -3.32
N ALA A 99 -19.58 -2.42 -3.13
CA ALA A 99 -19.34 -1.00 -2.91
C ALA A 99 -18.87 -0.68 -1.47
N GLY A 100 -18.69 -1.70 -0.63
CA GLY A 100 -18.21 -1.61 0.74
C GLY A 100 -19.05 -0.64 1.55
N GLU A 101 -18.40 0.22 2.34
CA GLU A 101 -19.11 1.27 3.09
C GLU A 101 -19.06 2.64 2.39
N ALA A 102 -18.62 2.67 1.12
CA ALA A 102 -18.27 3.89 0.39
C ALA A 102 -19.46 4.82 0.12
N PHE A 103 -20.66 4.27 0.01
CA PHE A 103 -21.87 5.00 -0.40
C PHE A 103 -22.97 5.03 0.68
N VAL A 104 -22.68 4.57 1.89
CA VAL A 104 -23.62 4.55 3.02
C VAL A 104 -23.87 5.96 3.59
N SER A 105 -22.87 6.85 3.53
CA SER A 105 -22.98 8.23 4.02
C SER A 105 -23.22 9.25 2.90
N GLN A 106 -24.26 10.07 3.03
CA GLN A 106 -24.59 11.13 2.06
C GLN A 106 -23.64 12.34 2.11
N THR A 107 -22.91 12.54 3.22
CA THR A 107 -22.12 13.76 3.48
C THR A 107 -20.67 13.68 2.99
N ALA A 108 -20.18 12.48 2.65
CA ALA A 108 -18.81 12.23 2.22
C ALA A 108 -18.78 11.51 0.86
N ARG A 109 -19.49 12.05 -0.14
CA ARG A 109 -19.52 11.46 -1.48
C ARG A 109 -18.10 11.42 -2.06
N PRO A 110 -17.54 10.22 -2.31
CA PRO A 110 -16.17 10.10 -2.76
C PRO A 110 -16.01 10.66 -4.17
N LYS A 111 -14.83 11.23 -4.44
CA LYS A 111 -14.58 11.92 -5.71
C LYS A 111 -13.99 11.01 -6.78
N GLU A 112 -13.13 10.09 -6.35
CA GLU A 112 -12.31 9.22 -7.19
C GLU A 112 -12.07 7.90 -6.45
N ILE A 113 -11.96 6.81 -7.20
CA ILE A 113 -11.51 5.50 -6.72
C ILE A 113 -10.06 5.33 -7.15
N GLU A 114 -9.14 5.10 -6.21
CA GLU A 114 -7.77 4.70 -6.54
C GLU A 114 -7.77 3.20 -6.92
N ALA A 115 -7.30 2.89 -8.13
CA ALA A 115 -7.39 1.54 -8.69
C ALA A 115 -6.30 0.61 -8.14
N PHE A 116 -6.66 -0.65 -7.94
CA PHE A 116 -5.74 -1.73 -7.61
C PHE A 116 -4.96 -2.15 -8.85
N VAL A 117 -3.67 -2.47 -8.68
CA VAL A 117 -2.78 -2.91 -9.76
C VAL A 117 -3.26 -4.24 -10.36
N LYS A 118 -3.40 -4.26 -11.68
CA LYS A 118 -3.87 -5.40 -12.45
C LYS A 118 -2.82 -5.77 -13.50
N ASP A 119 -2.77 -7.04 -13.87
CA ASP A 119 -1.93 -7.51 -14.97
C ASP A 119 -2.50 -7.10 -16.34
N ALA A 120 -1.84 -7.54 -17.41
CA ALA A 120 -2.28 -7.26 -18.78
C ALA A 120 -3.66 -7.87 -19.13
N TYR A 121 -4.15 -8.83 -18.35
CA TYR A 121 -5.46 -9.46 -18.50
C TYR A 121 -6.54 -8.81 -17.64
N GLY A 122 -6.19 -7.76 -16.87
CA GLY A 122 -7.11 -7.07 -15.97
C GLY A 122 -7.31 -7.79 -14.64
N MET A 123 -6.44 -8.74 -14.27
CA MET A 123 -6.54 -9.48 -13.02
C MET A 123 -5.66 -8.84 -11.94
N PRO A 124 -6.21 -8.57 -10.74
CA PRO A 124 -5.43 -8.07 -9.60
C PRO A 124 -4.23 -8.96 -9.29
N TYR A 125 -3.07 -8.37 -9.01
CA TYR A 125 -1.91 -9.11 -8.54
C TYR A 125 -1.05 -8.26 -7.61
N VAL A 126 -0.10 -8.88 -6.92
CA VAL A 126 0.87 -8.19 -6.08
C VAL A 126 2.25 -8.24 -6.76
N PRO A 127 2.82 -7.09 -7.17
CA PRO A 127 4.15 -7.07 -7.76
C PRO A 127 5.22 -7.58 -6.79
N GLY A 128 6.13 -8.41 -7.27
CA GLY A 128 7.27 -8.96 -6.54
C GLY A 128 8.19 -7.88 -5.99
N SER A 129 8.25 -6.71 -6.64
CA SER A 129 8.93 -5.53 -6.12
C SER A 129 8.30 -4.98 -4.84
N THR A 130 6.97 -5.07 -4.69
CA THR A 130 6.26 -4.67 -3.46
C THR A 130 6.57 -5.66 -2.33
N LEU A 131 6.54 -6.96 -2.64
CA LEU A 131 6.87 -8.04 -1.70
C LEU A 131 8.33 -7.97 -1.25
N LYS A 132 9.25 -7.81 -2.20
CA LYS A 132 10.68 -7.66 -1.93
C LYS A 132 10.98 -6.37 -1.14
N GLY A 133 10.26 -5.28 -1.38
CA GLY A 133 10.38 -4.06 -0.60
C GLY A 133 9.97 -4.25 0.86
N MET A 134 8.94 -5.07 1.12
CA MET A 134 8.54 -5.46 2.48
C MET A 134 9.64 -6.29 3.17
N PHE A 135 10.16 -7.33 2.49
CA PHE A 135 11.27 -8.13 3.03
C PHE A 135 12.52 -7.29 3.30
N ARG A 136 12.91 -6.43 2.35
CA ARG A 136 14.06 -5.52 2.48
C ARG A 136 13.93 -4.62 3.71
N THR A 137 12.75 -4.04 3.92
CA THR A 137 12.48 -3.16 5.07
C THR A 137 12.64 -3.92 6.39
N ALA A 138 12.08 -5.13 6.46
CA ALA A 138 12.17 -5.98 7.65
C ALA A 138 13.61 -6.42 7.94
N LEU A 139 14.36 -6.84 6.91
CA LEU A 139 15.78 -7.22 7.04
C LEU A 139 16.65 -6.05 7.52
N ILE A 140 16.40 -4.82 7.04
CA ILE A 140 17.09 -3.62 7.58
C ILE A 140 16.81 -3.47 9.07
N ALA A 141 15.54 -3.61 9.48
CA ALA A 141 15.16 -3.46 10.88
C ALA A 141 15.83 -4.53 11.77
N ASP A 142 15.89 -5.77 11.30
CA ASP A 142 16.55 -6.87 12.00
C ASP A 142 18.07 -6.65 12.16
N GLU A 143 18.76 -6.26 11.08
CA GLU A 143 20.19 -5.94 11.11
C GLU A 143 20.52 -4.81 12.09
N ILE A 144 19.69 -3.77 12.11
CA ILE A 144 19.81 -2.66 13.07
C ILE A 144 19.63 -3.16 14.50
N GLN A 145 18.66 -4.05 14.75
CA GLN A 145 18.39 -4.58 16.08
C GLN A 145 19.50 -5.51 16.57
N LYS A 146 20.08 -6.32 15.68
CA LYS A 146 21.20 -7.23 15.99
C LYS A 146 22.49 -6.47 16.30
N CYS A 147 22.76 -5.34 15.62
CA CYS A 147 24.00 -4.58 15.77
C CYS A 147 23.78 -3.05 15.82
N PRO A 148 23.09 -2.52 16.84
CA PRO A 148 22.71 -1.11 16.88
C PRO A 148 23.90 -0.14 16.84
N GLU A 149 25.02 -0.50 17.48
CA GLU A 149 26.23 0.34 17.52
C GLU A 149 26.85 0.57 16.15
N LYS A 150 26.72 -0.41 15.23
CA LYS A 150 27.21 -0.30 13.84
C LYS A 150 26.52 0.83 13.07
N TYR A 151 25.26 1.14 13.41
CA TYR A 151 24.43 2.09 12.68
C TYR A 151 24.21 3.42 13.41
N GLU A 152 24.77 3.57 14.62
CA GLU A 152 24.57 4.75 15.47
C GLU A 152 25.01 6.05 14.78
N ARG A 153 26.16 6.03 14.09
CA ARG A 153 26.63 7.18 13.30
C ARG A 153 25.62 7.58 12.21
N THR A 154 25.13 6.61 11.45
CA THR A 154 24.15 6.84 10.39
C THR A 154 22.83 7.38 10.96
N GLY A 155 22.42 6.89 12.14
CA GLY A 155 21.29 7.43 12.90
C GLY A 155 21.47 8.91 13.27
N ARG A 156 22.65 9.29 13.77
CA ARG A 156 22.99 10.70 14.07
C ARG A 156 22.99 11.58 12.82
N GLU A 157 23.50 11.07 11.70
CA GLU A 157 23.48 11.78 10.42
C GLU A 157 22.04 12.00 9.92
N ILE A 158 21.16 11.00 10.02
CA ILE A 158 19.73 11.11 9.69
C ILE A 158 19.05 12.15 10.59
N GLN A 159 19.33 12.15 11.88
CA GLN A 159 18.76 13.12 12.82
C GLN A 159 19.13 14.56 12.42
N SER A 160 20.42 14.81 12.16
CA SER A 160 20.92 16.12 11.72
C SER A 160 20.32 16.54 10.38
N ALA A 161 20.39 15.67 9.36
CA ALA A 161 19.88 15.97 8.02
C ALA A 161 18.37 16.20 8.00
N SER A 162 17.60 15.55 8.89
CA SER A 162 16.15 15.76 8.96
C SER A 162 15.77 17.20 9.33
N ALA A 163 16.60 17.86 10.15
CA ALA A 163 16.35 19.23 10.59
C ALA A 163 16.62 20.27 9.49
N GLU A 164 17.37 19.88 8.45
CA GLU A 164 17.65 20.73 7.30
C GLU A 164 16.45 20.82 6.36
N ARG A 165 16.28 21.98 5.71
CA ARG A 165 15.22 22.16 4.73
C ARG A 165 15.59 21.43 3.45
N ALA A 166 14.75 20.47 3.05
CA ALA A 166 14.97 19.70 1.84
C ALA A 166 13.67 19.56 1.03
N SER A 167 13.81 19.39 -0.28
CA SER A 167 12.67 19.04 -1.14
C SER A 167 12.17 17.63 -0.84
N ARG A 168 10.91 17.33 -1.19
CA ARG A 168 10.33 15.98 -1.02
C ARG A 168 11.17 14.87 -1.64
N LYS A 169 11.81 15.13 -2.79
CA LYS A 169 12.65 14.14 -3.49
C LYS A 169 14.01 13.92 -2.83
N GLN A 170 14.50 14.90 -2.07
CA GLN A 170 15.84 14.88 -1.49
C GLN A 170 15.85 14.58 0.01
N CYS A 171 14.75 14.86 0.72
CA CYS A 171 14.63 14.68 2.16
C CYS A 171 15.04 13.25 2.56
N LEU A 172 16.17 13.15 3.28
CA LEU A 172 16.80 11.92 3.75
C LEU A 172 17.19 10.89 2.68
N ALA A 173 17.07 11.20 1.38
CA ALA A 173 17.26 10.23 0.31
C ALA A 173 18.69 9.67 0.25
N ARG A 174 19.69 10.50 0.58
CA ARG A 174 21.10 10.09 0.60
C ARG A 174 21.39 9.23 1.84
N GLU A 175 20.88 9.65 2.98
CA GLU A 175 21.16 9.03 4.28
C GLU A 175 20.50 7.65 4.39
N THR A 176 19.25 7.51 3.93
CA THR A 176 18.58 6.20 3.88
C THR A 176 19.25 5.27 2.88
N LYS A 177 19.65 5.76 1.70
CA LYS A 177 20.42 4.97 0.73
C LYS A 177 21.75 4.51 1.30
N ARG A 178 22.46 5.37 2.05
CA ARG A 178 23.72 5.01 2.72
C ARG A 178 23.50 3.90 3.75
N LEU A 179 22.45 3.99 4.55
CA LEU A 179 22.08 2.95 5.52
C LEU A 179 21.84 1.61 4.82
N GLU A 180 21.06 1.59 3.74
CA GLU A 180 20.82 0.37 2.96
C GLU A 180 22.13 -0.20 2.39
N GLN A 181 23.02 0.66 1.89
CA GLN A 181 24.31 0.23 1.35
C GLN A 181 25.21 -0.39 2.43
N GLN A 182 25.23 0.18 3.64
CA GLN A 182 26.00 -0.38 4.75
C GLN A 182 25.53 -1.79 5.17
N ILE A 183 24.27 -2.12 4.89
CA ILE A 183 23.66 -3.40 5.24
C ILE A 183 23.83 -4.40 4.11
N PHE A 184 23.41 -4.06 2.89
CA PHE A 184 23.28 -5.03 1.81
C PHE A 184 24.44 -5.07 0.83
N TYR A 185 25.29 -4.03 0.73
CA TYR A 185 26.28 -3.93 -0.35
C TYR A 185 27.59 -4.64 0.04
N THR A 186 27.52 -5.95 0.23
CA THR A 186 28.60 -6.77 0.81
C THR A 186 29.35 -7.65 -0.20
N LEU A 187 28.88 -7.75 -1.45
CA LEU A 187 29.45 -8.72 -2.41
C LEU A 187 30.81 -8.32 -3.00
N ASN A 188 31.22 -7.05 -2.86
CA ASN A 188 32.50 -6.51 -3.35
C ASN A 188 32.84 -6.87 -4.82
N ARG A 189 31.84 -7.00 -5.70
CA ARG A 189 32.03 -7.28 -7.13
C ARG A 189 32.62 -6.09 -7.88
N ASP A 190 32.34 -4.87 -7.42
CA ASP A 190 32.97 -3.63 -7.88
C ASP A 190 33.60 -2.90 -6.69
N GLU A 191 34.87 -3.23 -6.43
CA GLU A 191 35.67 -2.64 -5.35
C GLU A 191 35.92 -1.14 -5.55
N LYS A 192 35.96 -0.68 -6.81
CA LYS A 192 36.20 0.73 -7.14
C LYS A 192 34.98 1.60 -6.85
N LYS A 193 33.78 1.01 -6.92
CA LYS A 193 32.52 1.69 -6.61
C LYS A 193 31.70 0.85 -5.62
N PRO A 194 32.01 0.93 -4.31
CA PRO A 194 31.29 0.17 -3.28
C PRO A 194 29.77 0.38 -3.31
N ALA A 195 29.32 1.58 -3.71
CA ALA A 195 27.92 1.97 -3.85
C ALA A 195 27.20 1.42 -5.11
N ASN A 196 27.86 0.59 -5.93
CA ASN A 196 27.27 -0.01 -7.14
C ASN A 196 26.30 -1.14 -6.76
N ALA A 197 25.14 -1.19 -7.41
CA ALA A 197 24.09 -2.17 -7.12
C ALA A 197 24.53 -3.63 -7.34
N VAL A 198 25.57 -3.87 -8.15
CA VAL A 198 26.19 -5.20 -8.29
C VAL A 198 26.72 -5.77 -6.96
N ASN A 199 26.97 -4.89 -5.98
CA ASN A 199 27.44 -5.26 -4.66
C ASN A 199 26.29 -5.66 -3.70
N ASP A 200 25.02 -5.42 -4.06
CA ASP A 200 23.85 -5.70 -3.22
C ASP A 200 23.60 -7.22 -3.11
N ASN A 201 23.68 -7.75 -1.90
CA ASN A 201 23.50 -9.16 -1.58
C ASN A 201 22.05 -9.65 -1.76
N LEU A 202 21.06 -8.75 -1.74
CA LEU A 202 19.67 -9.07 -2.08
C LEU A 202 19.48 -9.26 -3.59
N SER A 203 20.53 -9.09 -4.41
CA SER A 203 20.50 -9.59 -5.79
C SER A 203 20.31 -11.11 -5.86
N GLY A 204 20.71 -11.86 -4.82
CA GLY A 204 20.45 -13.31 -4.72
C GLY A 204 19.04 -13.67 -4.22
N LEU A 205 18.22 -12.70 -3.80
CA LEU A 205 16.84 -12.90 -3.37
C LEU A 205 15.88 -12.56 -4.50
N HIS A 206 15.36 -13.56 -5.20
CA HIS A 206 14.38 -13.38 -6.27
C HIS A 206 12.97 -13.57 -5.73
N VAL A 207 12.12 -12.57 -5.92
CA VAL A 207 10.71 -12.60 -5.49
C VAL A 207 9.87 -12.41 -6.73
N GLY A 208 9.10 -13.43 -7.10
CA GLY A 208 8.17 -13.38 -8.21
C GLY A 208 7.00 -12.44 -7.94
N ASP A 209 6.36 -11.98 -9.00
CA ASP A 209 5.01 -11.42 -8.91
C ASP A 209 4.06 -12.50 -8.38
N SER A 210 3.00 -12.09 -7.67
CA SER A 210 2.00 -13.05 -7.24
C SER A 210 1.23 -13.62 -8.42
N GLN A 211 0.70 -14.82 -8.20
CA GLN A 211 -0.38 -15.34 -9.04
C GLN A 211 -1.53 -14.32 -9.07
N PRO A 212 -2.22 -14.18 -10.21
CA PRO A 212 -3.39 -13.33 -10.30
C PRO A 212 -4.48 -13.77 -9.33
N VAL A 213 -5.16 -12.78 -8.75
CA VAL A 213 -6.28 -12.95 -7.82
C VAL A 213 -7.57 -12.62 -8.56
N SER A 214 -8.67 -13.33 -8.29
CA SER A 214 -9.97 -13.01 -8.88
C SER A 214 -10.40 -11.57 -8.56
N VAL A 215 -11.00 -10.89 -9.54
CA VAL A 215 -11.66 -9.58 -9.34
C VAL A 215 -12.77 -9.64 -8.30
N ASP A 216 -13.36 -10.81 -8.05
CA ASP A 216 -14.38 -11.04 -7.01
C ASP A 216 -13.83 -10.84 -5.59
N GLN A 217 -12.50 -10.86 -5.43
CA GLN A 217 -11.84 -10.57 -4.17
C GLN A 217 -11.63 -9.07 -3.95
N LEU A 218 -12.10 -8.21 -4.86
CA LEU A 218 -12.07 -6.76 -4.69
C LEU A 218 -13.34 -6.23 -4.00
N THR A 219 -13.15 -5.19 -3.20
CA THR A 219 -14.22 -4.35 -2.63
C THR A 219 -13.77 -2.88 -2.65
N LEU A 220 -14.71 -1.94 -2.54
CA LEU A 220 -14.40 -0.53 -2.33
C LEU A 220 -14.25 -0.18 -0.85
N SER A 221 -13.02 0.12 -0.47
CA SER A 221 -12.67 0.58 0.87
C SER A 221 -12.58 2.10 0.93
N GLN A 222 -13.33 2.74 1.83
CA GLN A 222 -13.13 4.15 2.15
C GLN A 222 -11.95 4.31 3.11
N LYS A 223 -11.07 5.28 2.83
CA LYS A 223 -9.99 5.62 3.76
C LYS A 223 -10.56 6.33 5.00
N ILE A 224 -10.24 5.81 6.18
CA ILE A 224 -10.63 6.38 7.47
C ILE A 224 -9.35 6.66 8.27
N ASP A 225 -9.16 7.91 8.67
CA ASP A 225 -8.09 8.26 9.61
C ASP A 225 -8.64 8.19 11.04
N VAL A 226 -7.99 7.43 11.91
CA VAL A 226 -8.39 7.24 13.31
C VAL A 226 -7.37 7.91 14.24
N THR A 227 -7.84 8.77 15.14
CA THR A 227 -7.00 9.44 16.14
C THR A 227 -6.85 8.61 17.42
N LEU A 228 -5.93 9.01 18.30
CA LEU A 228 -5.64 8.30 19.57
C LEU A 228 -6.83 8.17 20.52
N ASP A 229 -7.79 9.08 20.44
CA ASP A 229 -9.05 9.04 21.21
C ASP A 229 -10.12 8.14 20.55
N GLY A 230 -9.80 7.48 19.44
CA GLY A 230 -10.73 6.63 18.69
C GLY A 230 -11.64 7.39 17.73
N THR A 231 -11.50 8.71 17.56
CA THR A 231 -12.34 9.45 16.61
C THR A 231 -12.06 9.00 15.18
N GLU A 232 -13.10 8.50 14.51
CA GLU A 232 -13.05 8.11 13.09
C GLU A 232 -13.30 9.33 12.19
N LYS A 233 -12.36 9.58 11.26
CA LYS A 233 -12.49 10.62 10.23
C LYS A 233 -12.47 9.99 8.84
N PRO A 234 -13.64 9.70 8.24
CA PRO A 234 -13.71 9.24 6.85
C PRO A 234 -13.22 10.33 5.90
N LEU A 235 -12.47 9.91 4.87
CA LEU A 235 -11.93 10.77 3.83
C LEU A 235 -12.62 10.47 2.49
N ASN A 236 -12.68 11.47 1.61
CA ASN A 236 -13.31 11.36 0.29
C ASN A 236 -12.42 10.63 -0.74
N VAL A 237 -11.79 9.53 -0.33
CA VAL A 237 -10.92 8.69 -1.17
C VAL A 237 -11.38 7.25 -1.00
N LEU A 238 -11.74 6.61 -2.12
CA LEU A 238 -11.99 5.18 -2.18
C LEU A 238 -10.78 4.48 -2.78
N ARG A 239 -10.64 3.21 -2.43
CA ARG A 239 -9.61 2.32 -2.94
C ARG A 239 -10.24 0.99 -3.28
N GLU A 240 -9.89 0.46 -4.43
CA GLU A 240 -10.06 -0.97 -4.66
C GLU A 240 -9.12 -1.72 -3.71
N THR A 241 -9.66 -2.67 -2.95
CA THR A 241 -8.89 -3.44 -1.97
C THR A 241 -9.21 -4.91 -2.06
N LEU A 242 -8.20 -5.75 -1.85
CA LEU A 242 -8.42 -7.18 -1.59
C LEU A 242 -9.13 -7.36 -0.26
N ILE A 243 -10.13 -8.24 -0.22
CA ILE A 243 -10.89 -8.56 0.98
C ILE A 243 -10.14 -9.51 1.93
N PRO A 244 -10.43 -9.48 3.24
CA PRO A 244 -9.95 -10.50 4.17
C PRO A 244 -10.30 -11.93 3.72
N GLY A 245 -9.37 -12.86 3.92
CA GLY A 245 -9.48 -14.26 3.47
C GLY A 245 -8.88 -14.53 2.09
N THR A 246 -8.56 -13.49 1.30
CA THR A 246 -7.85 -13.65 0.02
C THR A 246 -6.47 -14.26 0.23
N GLU A 247 -6.11 -15.26 -0.57
CA GLU A 247 -4.76 -15.83 -0.60
C GLU A 247 -3.93 -15.21 -1.72
N ILE A 248 -2.76 -14.66 -1.36
CA ILE A 248 -1.77 -14.15 -2.31
C ILE A 248 -0.60 -15.14 -2.34
N CYS A 249 -0.45 -15.85 -3.45
CA CYS A 249 0.58 -16.89 -3.63
C CYS A 249 1.66 -16.40 -4.60
N PHE A 250 2.93 -16.62 -4.26
CA PHE A 250 4.07 -16.23 -5.09
C PHE A 250 5.28 -17.12 -4.78
N ASP A 251 6.23 -17.17 -5.72
CA ASP A 251 7.45 -17.96 -5.56
C ASP A 251 8.62 -17.07 -5.15
N VAL A 252 9.47 -17.61 -4.29
CA VAL A 252 10.74 -17.00 -3.87
C VAL A 252 11.87 -17.95 -4.19
N SER A 253 12.96 -17.43 -4.76
CA SER A 253 14.18 -18.21 -4.98
C SER A 253 15.37 -17.49 -4.36
N ILE A 254 16.20 -18.23 -3.63
CA ILE A 254 17.36 -17.70 -2.91
C ILE A 254 18.63 -18.37 -3.43
N ASP A 255 19.48 -17.60 -4.10
CA ASP A 255 20.86 -18.01 -4.38
C ASP A 255 21.69 -17.84 -3.10
N THR A 256 21.92 -18.97 -2.42
CA THR A 256 22.64 -19.04 -1.14
C THR A 256 24.13 -18.71 -1.26
N THR A 257 24.67 -18.56 -2.48
CA THR A 257 26.05 -18.06 -2.68
C THR A 257 26.12 -16.54 -2.69
N ILE A 258 24.99 -15.86 -2.88
CA ILE A 258 24.89 -14.39 -3.01
C ILE A 258 24.13 -13.78 -1.83
N CYS A 259 22.95 -14.31 -1.53
CA CYS A 259 22.09 -13.82 -0.46
C CYS A 259 22.44 -14.55 0.85
N PRO A 260 22.86 -13.83 1.91
CA PRO A 260 23.23 -14.46 3.17
C PRO A 260 22.01 -14.92 3.99
N TYR A 261 20.82 -14.43 3.64
CA TYR A 261 19.57 -14.73 4.35
C TYR A 261 18.88 -15.95 3.77
N GLN A 262 18.40 -16.83 4.64
CA GLN A 262 17.44 -17.89 4.32
C GLN A 262 16.00 -17.38 4.53
N MET A 263 15.00 -18.20 4.15
CA MET A 263 13.61 -17.81 4.31
C MET A 263 13.21 -17.66 5.79
N GLU A 264 13.81 -18.47 6.66
CA GLU A 264 13.64 -18.40 8.12
C GLU A 264 14.10 -17.04 8.68
N ASP A 265 15.25 -16.54 8.20
CA ASP A 265 15.77 -15.22 8.59
C ASP A 265 14.81 -14.10 8.17
N ILE A 266 14.22 -14.22 6.98
CA ILE A 266 13.22 -13.26 6.47
C ILE A 266 11.98 -13.27 7.37
N ILE A 267 11.47 -14.44 7.77
CA ILE A 267 10.32 -14.56 8.67
C ILE A 267 10.65 -14.01 10.06
N GLU A 268 11.84 -14.28 10.60
CA GLU A 268 12.28 -13.71 11.88
C GLU A 268 12.32 -12.17 11.79
N ALA A 269 12.92 -11.64 10.73
CA ALA A 269 13.01 -10.20 10.51
C ALA A 269 11.62 -9.54 10.40
N LEU A 270 10.65 -10.19 9.76
CA LEU A 270 9.27 -9.71 9.69
C LEU A 270 8.60 -9.67 11.07
N ASN A 271 8.80 -10.70 11.89
CA ASN A 271 8.30 -10.74 13.27
C ASN A 271 8.94 -9.66 14.15
N ILE A 272 10.24 -9.41 13.98
CA ILE A 272 10.96 -8.32 14.65
C ILE A 272 10.37 -6.98 14.25
N PHE A 273 10.20 -6.75 12.94
CA PHE A 273 9.63 -5.51 12.43
C PHE A 273 8.19 -5.30 12.93
N GLN A 274 7.42 -6.38 13.06
CA GLN A 274 6.10 -6.36 13.68
C GLN A 274 6.12 -5.87 15.12
N ASN A 275 7.03 -6.41 15.93
CA ASN A 275 7.17 -6.00 17.32
C ASN A 275 7.58 -4.52 17.44
N ILE A 276 8.47 -4.04 16.57
CA ILE A 276 8.85 -2.63 16.52
C ILE A 276 7.64 -1.76 16.17
N CYS A 277 6.86 -2.14 15.16
CA CYS A 277 5.67 -1.42 14.73
C CYS A 277 4.59 -1.37 15.84
N ASN A 278 4.36 -2.48 16.53
CA ASN A 278 3.48 -2.53 17.70
C ASN A 278 3.97 -1.59 18.80
N ARG A 279 5.22 -1.75 19.24
CA ARG A 279 5.82 -1.00 20.35
C ARG A 279 5.74 0.51 20.15
N TYR A 280 6.07 1.00 18.96
CA TYR A 280 6.20 2.43 18.71
C TYR A 280 4.93 3.10 18.19
N PHE A 281 3.93 2.33 17.73
CA PHE A 281 2.74 2.91 17.10
C PHE A 281 1.45 2.16 17.40
N TYR A 282 1.28 0.90 16.97
CA TYR A 282 -0.03 0.25 17.05
C TYR A 282 -0.52 0.04 18.50
N ALA A 283 0.39 -0.14 19.47
CA ALA A 283 0.05 -0.20 20.89
C ALA A 283 -0.60 1.10 21.41
N ARG A 284 -0.26 2.25 20.81
CA ARG A 284 -0.84 3.55 21.15
C ARG A 284 -2.31 3.67 20.74
N PHE A 285 -2.76 2.82 19.81
CA PHE A 285 -4.14 2.72 19.34
C PHE A 285 -4.87 1.49 19.90
N HIS A 286 -4.26 0.77 20.87
CA HIS A 286 -4.81 -0.45 21.47
C HIS A 286 -5.12 -1.58 20.47
N TRP A 287 -4.35 -1.64 19.39
CA TRP A 287 -4.70 -2.51 18.25
C TRP A 287 -3.46 -3.18 17.65
N GLU A 288 -2.70 -3.83 18.52
CA GLU A 288 -1.47 -4.54 18.19
C GLU A 288 -1.75 -5.82 17.40
N ALA A 289 -0.87 -6.12 16.43
CA ALA A 289 -0.83 -7.43 15.80
C ALA A 289 -0.20 -8.43 16.78
N LYS A 290 -1.00 -9.37 17.32
CA LYS A 290 -0.51 -10.34 18.33
C LYS A 290 -0.03 -11.65 17.73
N GLU A 291 -0.53 -12.02 16.56
CA GLU A 291 -0.16 -13.27 15.90
C GLU A 291 1.21 -13.15 15.24
N LYS A 292 2.04 -14.19 15.37
CA LYS A 292 3.29 -14.27 14.62
C LYS A 292 3.04 -14.29 13.12
N ASN A 293 4.05 -13.89 12.37
CA ASN A 293 4.05 -13.83 10.91
C ASN A 293 3.01 -12.85 10.36
N THR A 294 2.63 -11.85 11.17
CA THR A 294 1.78 -10.77 10.66
C THR A 294 2.63 -9.76 9.91
N VAL A 295 2.22 -9.44 8.69
CA VAL A 295 2.92 -8.54 7.78
C VAL A 295 2.04 -7.38 7.35
N TRP A 296 2.66 -6.29 6.89
CA TRP A 296 1.94 -5.13 6.35
C TRP A 296 2.28 -4.89 4.89
N LEU A 297 1.25 -4.85 4.05
CA LEU A 297 1.34 -4.69 2.60
C LEU A 297 0.55 -3.50 2.10
N GLY A 298 1.05 -2.95 0.99
CA GLY A 298 0.29 -2.03 0.15
C GLY A 298 0.29 -0.56 0.60
N GLY A 299 -0.34 0.30 -0.18
CA GLY A 299 -0.42 1.76 0.02
C GLY A 299 -1.27 2.22 1.21
N GLY A 300 -1.95 1.29 1.89
CA GLY A 300 -2.87 1.56 3.00
C GLY A 300 -2.23 1.53 4.39
N CYS A 301 -1.16 0.77 4.61
CA CYS A 301 -0.68 0.37 5.93
C CYS A 301 0.04 1.47 6.75
N GLY A 302 0.27 2.66 6.18
CA GLY A 302 0.83 3.81 6.89
C GLY A 302 2.34 4.00 6.70
N PHE A 303 2.89 5.03 7.38
CA PHE A 303 4.30 5.44 7.23
C PHE A 303 5.26 4.46 7.91
N LEU A 304 4.89 3.96 9.09
CA LEU A 304 5.77 3.15 9.93
C LEU A 304 6.12 1.80 9.30
N SER A 305 5.12 1.12 8.75
CA SER A 305 5.23 -0.18 8.09
C SER A 305 6.05 -0.16 6.79
N LYS A 306 6.55 1.02 6.39
CA LYS A 306 7.33 1.23 5.16
C LYS A 306 8.66 1.94 5.38
N THR A 307 9.02 2.23 6.63
CA THR A 307 10.20 3.04 6.92
C THR A 307 11.01 2.43 8.05
N VAL A 308 12.31 2.73 8.04
CA VAL A 308 13.29 2.18 8.98
C VAL A 308 13.68 3.19 10.07
N LEU A 309 12.99 4.33 10.15
CA LEU A 309 13.32 5.40 11.10
C LEU A 309 13.08 4.99 12.55
N TYR A 310 11.97 4.32 12.83
CA TYR A 310 11.69 3.79 14.19
C TYR A 310 12.58 2.60 14.55
N PRO A 311 12.81 1.61 13.66
CA PRO A 311 13.87 0.62 13.88
C PRO A 311 15.23 1.25 14.25
N LEU A 312 15.64 2.30 13.54
CA LEU A 312 16.95 2.94 13.74
C LEU A 312 17.06 3.83 14.98
N LEU A 313 16.02 4.61 15.28
CA LEU A 313 16.10 5.70 16.26
C LEU A 313 15.24 5.48 17.50
N GLY A 314 14.43 4.41 17.52
CA GLY A 314 13.46 4.16 18.58
C GLY A 314 12.56 5.36 18.83
N SER A 315 12.38 5.75 20.09
CA SER A 315 11.54 6.90 20.46
C SER A 315 12.04 8.25 19.92
N ASN A 316 13.35 8.36 19.60
CA ASN A 316 13.90 9.58 18.99
C ASN A 316 13.44 9.76 17.53
N ALA A 317 12.86 8.72 16.91
CA ALA A 317 12.30 8.79 15.57
C ALA A 317 11.17 9.82 15.46
N VAL A 318 10.40 10.06 16.53
CA VAL A 318 9.26 11.00 16.53
C VAL A 318 9.66 12.37 15.99
N LYS A 319 10.80 12.91 16.47
CA LYS A 319 11.32 14.22 16.02
C LYS A 319 11.76 14.19 14.56
N VAL A 320 12.40 13.11 14.13
CA VAL A 320 12.86 12.95 12.74
C VAL A 320 11.68 12.84 11.79
N VAL A 321 10.65 12.07 12.16
CA VAL A 321 9.44 11.90 11.34
C VAL A 321 8.64 13.20 11.25
N ASP A 322 8.50 13.95 12.36
CA ASP A 322 7.89 15.28 12.35
C ASP A 322 8.62 16.23 11.37
N ASN A 323 9.96 16.26 11.44
CA ASN A 323 10.80 17.01 10.51
C ASN A 323 10.59 16.58 9.04
N VAL A 324 10.51 15.28 8.77
CA VAL A 324 10.20 14.75 7.43
C VAL A 324 8.83 15.25 6.97
N PHE A 325 7.80 15.21 7.81
CA PHE A 325 6.48 15.72 7.45
C PHE A 325 6.48 17.23 7.20
N LYS A 326 7.21 17.99 8.01
CA LYS A 326 7.40 19.44 7.82
C LYS A 326 8.05 19.75 6.48
N ASN A 327 9.06 18.98 6.08
CA ASN A 327 9.74 19.14 4.79
C ASN A 327 8.90 18.70 3.58
N THR A 328 8.08 17.65 3.73
CA THR A 328 7.48 16.94 2.59
C THR A 328 5.99 17.18 2.36
N LEU A 329 5.25 17.67 3.37
CA LEU A 329 3.79 17.85 3.28
C LEU A 329 3.35 19.29 2.96
N GLY A 330 4.26 20.27 3.06
CA GLY A 330 3.93 21.68 2.81
C GLY A 330 2.75 22.14 3.70
N LYS A 331 1.71 22.74 3.09
CA LYS A 331 0.51 23.21 3.83
C LYS A 331 -0.20 22.07 4.58
N ASN A 332 -0.12 20.83 4.08
CA ASN A 332 -0.79 19.69 4.70
C ASN A 332 -0.21 19.32 6.06
N TYR A 333 1.02 19.75 6.38
CA TYR A 333 1.61 19.59 7.72
C TYR A 333 0.70 20.22 8.80
N VAL A 334 0.24 21.45 8.56
CA VAL A 334 -0.65 22.17 9.48
C VAL A 334 -2.09 21.65 9.38
N VAL A 335 -2.60 21.44 8.16
CA VAL A 335 -3.99 20.97 7.94
C VAL A 335 -4.24 19.61 8.59
N HIS A 336 -3.25 18.72 8.55
CA HIS A 336 -3.33 17.41 9.18
C HIS A 336 -2.86 17.41 10.65
N LYS A 337 -2.60 18.58 11.23
CA LYS A 337 -2.26 18.78 12.65
C LYS A 337 -0.97 18.06 13.10
N HIS A 338 0.01 17.88 12.21
CA HIS A 338 1.30 17.27 12.57
C HIS A 338 2.09 18.10 13.59
N THR A 339 1.77 19.38 13.77
CA THR A 339 2.31 20.21 14.87
C THR A 339 2.08 19.63 16.26
N LYS A 340 1.17 18.65 16.42
CA LYS A 340 0.90 17.95 17.68
C LYS A 340 1.77 16.70 17.89
N ASP A 341 2.47 16.20 16.86
CA ASP A 341 3.18 14.91 16.88
C ASP A 341 4.18 14.84 18.05
N LEU A 342 4.95 15.92 18.26
CA LEU A 342 5.92 16.02 19.35
C LEU A 342 5.26 16.01 20.74
N GLN A 343 4.14 16.73 20.90
CA GLN A 343 3.39 16.77 22.15
C GLN A 343 2.79 15.40 22.50
N LEU A 344 2.28 14.71 21.48
CA LEU A 344 1.71 13.36 21.60
C LEU A 344 2.79 12.27 21.74
N LYS A 345 4.06 12.63 21.53
CA LYS A 345 5.21 11.71 21.46
C LYS A 345 4.96 10.58 20.44
N LEU A 346 4.33 10.91 19.32
CA LEU A 346 3.91 9.94 18.29
C LEU A 346 3.82 10.61 16.92
N ALA A 347 4.56 10.11 15.94
CA ALA A 347 4.57 10.62 14.57
C ALA A 347 4.60 9.46 13.54
N PRO A 348 3.63 9.35 12.61
CA PRO A 348 2.38 10.10 12.55
C PRO A 348 1.48 9.84 13.77
N HIS A 349 0.54 10.73 14.07
CA HIS A 349 -0.40 10.57 15.21
C HIS A 349 -1.78 9.99 14.84
N VAL A 350 -1.95 9.52 13.60
CA VAL A 350 -3.20 8.94 13.10
C VAL A 350 -2.98 7.57 12.50
N CYS A 351 -3.86 6.62 12.80
CA CYS A 351 -3.85 5.31 12.20
C CYS A 351 -4.69 5.27 10.91
N LYS A 352 -4.25 4.46 9.94
CA LYS A 352 -4.90 4.33 8.62
C LYS A 352 -5.79 3.10 8.63
N CYS A 353 -7.09 3.34 8.57
CA CYS A 353 -8.11 2.32 8.71
C CYS A 353 -9.09 2.33 7.53
N THR A 354 -9.92 1.30 7.48
CA THR A 354 -11.10 1.23 6.62
C THR A 354 -12.17 0.37 7.29
N LYS A 355 -13.39 0.35 6.74
CA LYS A 355 -14.44 -0.56 7.18
C LYS A 355 -14.70 -1.62 6.13
N TYR A 356 -14.93 -2.83 6.59
CA TYR A 356 -15.35 -3.96 5.78
C TYR A 356 -16.40 -4.74 6.57
N GLN A 357 -17.56 -4.98 5.97
CA GLN A 357 -18.71 -5.65 6.61
C GLN A 357 -19.05 -5.07 7.99
N GLY A 358 -19.15 -3.73 8.07
CA GLY A 358 -19.46 -3.02 9.31
C GLY A 358 -18.36 -2.99 10.38
N LYS A 359 -17.26 -3.73 10.23
CA LYS A 359 -16.14 -3.74 11.17
C LYS A 359 -15.00 -2.83 10.71
N LEU A 360 -14.41 -2.08 11.64
CA LEU A 360 -13.21 -1.28 11.39
C LEU A 360 -11.98 -2.18 11.34
N TYR A 361 -11.07 -1.90 10.41
CA TYR A 361 -9.79 -2.60 10.24
C TYR A 361 -8.64 -1.61 10.05
N HIS A 362 -7.45 -1.95 10.56
CA HIS A 362 -6.20 -1.41 10.02
C HIS A 362 -6.01 -1.86 8.59
N MET A 363 -5.60 -0.97 7.69
CA MET A 363 -5.39 -1.37 6.30
C MET A 363 -4.09 -2.18 6.15
N GLY A 364 -4.15 -3.21 5.29
CA GLY A 364 -2.96 -3.84 4.74
C GLY A 364 -2.33 -4.95 5.56
N MET A 365 -3.04 -5.60 6.48
CA MET A 365 -2.50 -6.72 7.27
C MET A 365 -2.67 -8.04 6.53
N GLY A 366 -1.65 -8.90 6.61
CA GLY A 366 -1.70 -10.28 6.14
C GLY A 366 -0.93 -11.21 7.07
N ARG A 367 -1.12 -12.52 6.92
CA ARG A 367 -0.30 -13.55 7.58
C ARG A 367 0.50 -14.31 6.54
N ILE A 368 1.82 -14.38 6.72
CA ILE A 368 2.74 -15.04 5.79
C ILE A 368 3.10 -16.45 6.24
N GLU A 369 3.13 -17.37 5.29
CA GLU A 369 3.51 -18.78 5.43
C GLU A 369 4.37 -19.18 4.22
N PHE A 370 5.28 -20.13 4.38
CA PHE A 370 6.14 -20.60 3.28
C PHE A 370 6.40 -22.11 3.36
N GLU A 371 6.69 -22.72 2.22
CA GLU A 371 7.18 -24.10 2.10
C GLU A 371 8.38 -24.13 1.13
N GLU A 372 9.43 -24.89 1.45
CA GLU A 372 10.55 -25.17 0.53
C GLU A 372 10.11 -26.27 -0.45
N ILE A 373 10.39 -26.10 -1.75
CA ILE A 373 9.91 -26.98 -2.84
C ILE A 373 11.04 -27.60 -3.66
#